data_AF-A0A0D1XHR4-F1
#
_entry.id   AF-A0A0D1XHR4-F1
#
_cell.length_a   1.000
_cell.length_b   1.000
_cell.length_c   1.000
_cell.angle_alpha   90.00
_cell.angle_beta   90.00
_cell.angle_gamma   90.00
#
_symmetry.space_group_name_H-M   'P 1'
#
loop_
_entity.id
_entity.type
_entity.pdbx_description
1 polymer ?
#
loop_
_entity_poly.entity_id
_entity_poly.type
_entity_poly.pdbx_seq_one_letter_code
_entity_poly.pdbx_strand_id
1 'polypeptide(L)' 'MKKIHISKVDGNGGVVLPKEIQKHIESGVVEVIVEDDKVILKKVAPDYGFTWNGRNPSA' A
#
# COMPACT_ATOMS: atom_id res chain seq x y z
N MET A 1 -2.36 -19.97 -10.56
CA MET A 1 -3.29 -19.31 -11.52
C MET A 1 -3.48 -17.87 -11.05
N LYS A 2 -3.45 -16.88 -11.96
CA LYS A 2 -3.74 -15.48 -11.60
C LYS A 2 -5.23 -15.35 -11.31
N LYS A 3 -5.59 -14.82 -10.14
CA LYS A 3 -6.97 -14.54 -9.77
C LYS A 3 -7.31 -13.13 -10.26
N ILE A 4 -8.31 -13.02 -11.14
CA ILE A 4 -8.75 -11.75 -11.70
C ILE A 4 -10.00 -11.31 -10.94
N HIS A 5 -10.02 -10.07 -10.50
CA HIS A 5 -11.19 -9.44 -9.89
C HIS A 5 -11.57 -8.20 -10.70
N ILE A 6 -12.86 -8.05 -10.99
CA ILE A 6 -13.39 -6.92 -11.75
C ILE A 6 -14.30 -6.13 -10.82
N SER A 7 -13.96 -4.87 -10.57
CA SER A 7 -14.72 -3.95 -9.72
C SER A 7 -15.29 -2.82 -10.55
N LYS A 8 -16.49 -2.35 -10.19
CA LYS A 8 -17.06 -1.14 -10.77
C LYS A 8 -16.38 0.09 -10.17
N VAL A 9 -16.04 1.05 -11.01
CA VAL A 9 -15.56 2.38 -10.60
C VAL A 9 -16.74 3.21 -10.12
N ASP A 10 -16.59 3.91 -9.00
CA ASP A 10 -17.62 4.83 -8.50
C ASP A 10 -17.64 6.17 -9.28
N GLY A 11 -18.59 7.05 -8.94
CA GLY A 11 -18.76 8.35 -9.62
C GLY A 11 -17.58 9.32 -9.47
N ASN A 12 -16.66 9.05 -8.54
CA ASN A 12 -15.47 9.86 -8.28
C ASN A 12 -14.18 9.18 -8.80
N GLY A 13 -14.28 8.07 -9.53
CA GLY A 13 -13.11 7.33 -9.99
C GLY A 13 -12.53 6.36 -8.95
N GLY A 14 -13.19 6.17 -7.81
CA GLY A 14 -12.76 5.25 -6.77
C GLY A 14 -13.00 3.79 -7.14
N VAL A 15 -12.08 2.92 -6.72
CA VAL A 15 -12.18 1.47 -6.91
C VAL A 15 -12.18 0.80 -5.55
N VAL A 16 -13.23 0.02 -5.26
CA VAL A 16 -13.33 -0.74 -4.01
C VAL A 16 -12.46 -1.98 -4.11
N LEU A 17 -11.43 -2.06 -3.26
CA LEU A 17 -10.56 -3.23 -3.20
C LEU A 17 -11.27 -4.44 -2.57
N PRO A 18 -11.13 -5.64 -3.13
CA PRO A 18 -11.64 -6.88 -2.53
C PRO A 18 -11.07 -7.13 -1.14
N LYS A 19 -11.87 -7.72 -0.24
CA LYS A 19 -11.46 -8.07 1.14
C LYS A 19 -10.17 -8.89 1.21
N GLU A 20 -9.91 -9.73 0.21
CA GLU A 20 -8.69 -10.52 0.12
C GLU A 20 -7.43 -9.66 -0.12
N ILE A 21 -7.55 -8.60 -0.92
CA ILE A 21 -6.44 -7.66 -1.22
C ILE A 21 -6.23 -6.71 -0.05
N GLN A 22 -7.31 -6.28 0.63
CA GLN A 22 -7.23 -5.38 1.78
C GLN A 22 -6.31 -5.93 2.89
N LYS A 23 -6.25 -7.25 3.09
CA LYS A 23 -5.35 -7.88 4.07
C LYS A 23 -3.86 -7.66 3.80
N HIS A 24 -3.51 -7.31 2.57
CA HIS A 24 -2.14 -7.06 2.15
C HIS A 24 -1.75 -5.57 2.24
N ILE A 25 -2.69 -4.69 2.62
CA ILE A 25 -2.49 -3.24 2.76
C ILE A 25 -2.64 -2.91 4.25
N GLU A 26 -1.52 -2.66 4.92
CA GLU A 26 -1.46 -2.62 6.39
C GLU A 26 -1.92 -1.28 6.99
N SER A 27 -1.85 -0.16 6.25
CA SER A 27 -1.97 1.19 6.83
C SER A 27 -2.98 2.12 6.17
N GLY A 28 -3.82 1.62 5.24
CA GLY A 28 -4.76 2.46 4.48
C GLY A 28 -4.09 3.44 3.49
N VAL A 29 -2.75 3.48 3.45
CA VAL A 29 -1.96 4.21 2.47
C VAL A 29 -1.27 3.20 1.56
N VAL A 30 -1.37 3.43 0.25
CA VAL A 30 -0.71 2.64 -0.78
C VAL A 30 0.08 3.58 -1.67
N GLU A 31 1.24 3.10 -2.12
CA GLU A 31 1.96 3.78 -3.19
C GLU A 31 1.28 3.44 -4.51
N VAL A 32 1.01 4.46 -5.33
CA VAL A 32 0.35 4.32 -6.63
C VAL A 32 1.36 4.66 -7.72
N ILE A 33 1.63 3.70 -8.59
CA ILE A 33 2.51 3.86 -9.75
C ILE A 33 1.67 3.72 -11.02
N VAL A 34 1.86 4.65 -11.96
CA VAL A 34 1.24 4.58 -13.29
C VAL A 34 2.32 4.21 -14.29
N GLU A 35 2.20 3.02 -14.88
CA GLU A 35 3.12 2.51 -15.90
C GLU A 35 2.33 2.00 -17.10
N ASP A 36 2.73 2.42 -18.29
CA ASP A 36 2.03 2.17 -19.56
C ASP A 36 0.56 2.62 -19.46
N ASP A 37 -0.36 1.65 -19.37
CA ASP A 37 -1.81 1.82 -19.23
C ASP A 37 -2.34 1.14 -17.95
N LYS A 38 -1.49 0.98 -16.93
CA LYS A 38 -1.81 0.27 -15.69
C LYS A 38 -1.52 1.11 -14.47
N VAL A 39 -2.42 0.98 -13.50
CA VAL A 39 -2.22 1.48 -12.14
C VAL A 39 -1.75 0.30 -11.27
N ILE A 40 -0.56 0.43 -10.70
CA ILE A 40 0.06 -0.58 -9.85
C ILE A 40 0.06 -0.05 -8.42
N LEU A 41 -0.51 -0.82 -7.49
CA LEU A 41 -0.51 -0.53 -6.07
C LEU A 41 0.63 -1.27 -5.39
N LYS A 42 1.48 -0.56 -4.64
CA LYS A 42 2.55 -1.14 -3.83
C LYS A 42 2.36 -0.81 -2.35
N LYS A 43 2.95 -1.65 -1.49
CA LYS A 43 3.10 -1.31 -0.07
C LYS A 43 3.97 -0.07 0.05
N VAL A 44 3.55 0.86 0.89
CA VAL A 44 4.36 2.04 1.22
C VAL A 44 5.60 1.57 1.98
N ALA A 45 6.77 1.86 1.44
CA ALA A 45 8.01 1.82 2.22
C ALA A 45 8.13 3.15 2.97
N PRO A 46 8.54 3.15 4.25
CA PRO A 46 8.90 4.39 4.92
C PRO A 46 10.02 5.08 4.14
N ASP A 47 9.90 6.37 3.93
CA ASP A 47 10.93 7.23 3.34
C ASP A 47 11.98 7.66 4.38
N TYR A 48 11.93 7.08 5.58
CA TYR A 48 12.83 7.37 6.69
C TYR A 48 13.56 6.09 7.17
N GLY A 49 14.83 6.26 7.52
CA GLY A 49 15.60 5.26 8.25
C GLY A 49 15.46 5.48 9.75
N PHE A 50 14.84 4.55 10.47
CA PHE A 50 14.83 4.60 11.93
C PHE A 50 16.18 4.14 12.48
N THR A 51 16.90 5.04 13.16
CA THR A 51 18.15 4.70 13.85
C THR A 51 17.94 4.86 15.36
N TRP A 52 18.04 3.76 16.11
CA TRP A 52 18.01 3.79 17.58
C TRP A 52 19.44 3.79 18.12
N ASN A 53 19.89 4.93 18.61
CA ASN A 53 21.27 5.12 19.11
C ASN A 53 21.50 4.59 20.53
N GLY A 54 20.61 3.74 21.05
CA GLY A 54 20.87 2.91 22.24
C GLY A 54 21.40 3.61 23.49
N ARG A 55 21.10 4.91 23.71
CA ARG A 55 21.47 5.58 24.97
C ARG A 55 20.73 4.91 26.11
N ASN A 56 21.42 3.96 26.75
CA ASN A 56 21.04 3.34 27.99
C ASN A 56 21.01 4.46 29.06
N PRO A 57 19.89 4.74 29.74
CA PRO A 57 19.80 5.82 30.72
C PRO A 57 20.46 5.47 32.07
N SER A 58 21.66 4.89 32.04
CA SER A 58 22.40 4.47 33.24
C SER A 58 23.90 4.70 33.08
N ALA A 59 24.37 5.90 33.45
CA ALA A 59 25.73 6.18 33.87
C ALA A 59 25.71 7.33 34.88
#